data_AF-A0A1A8MC50-F1
#
_entry.id   AF-A0A1A8MC50-F1
#
_cell.length_a   1.000
_cell.length_b   1.000
_cell.length_c   1.000
_cell.angle_alpha   90.00
_cell.angle_beta   90.00
_cell.angle_gamma   90.00
#
_symmetry.space_group_name_H-M   'P 1'
#
loop_
_entity.id
_entity.type
_entity.pdbx_description
1 polymer ?
#
loop_
_entity_poly.entity_id
_entity_poly.type
_entity_poly.pdbx_seq_one_letter_code
_entity_poly.pdbx_strand_id
1 'polypeptide(L)'
;FVHPGFLEMVNSLLSSGEVPGLYSPEELEPLLSSLKDSASQDGFTRPLYDYFSYRIQQNLHIVLIMDCSNSNFTINCESNPAFYRKCSVQWMEGWSESSMKKIPELLLEKTGGEEGEKETA
;
A
#
# COMPACT_ATOMS: atom_id res chain seq x y z
N PHE A 1 -19.24 8.98 -0.54
CA PHE A 1 -18.20 9.87 -1.11
C PHE A 1 -17.00 9.82 -0.19
N VAL A 2 -15.85 9.38 -0.68
CA VAL A 2 -14.61 9.34 0.11
C VAL A 2 -14.14 10.79 0.28
N HIS A 3 -13.82 11.19 1.52
CA HIS A 3 -13.38 12.55 1.82
C HIS A 3 -12.04 12.84 1.10
N PRO A 4 -11.89 13.97 0.39
CA PRO A 4 -10.65 14.30 -0.34
C PRO A 4 -9.39 14.23 0.54
N GLY A 5 -9.53 14.63 1.82
CA GLY A 5 -8.45 14.58 2.80
C GLY A 5 -7.89 13.18 3.09
N PHE A 6 -8.56 12.10 2.68
CA PHE A 6 -7.99 10.75 2.84
C PHE A 6 -6.71 10.58 2.03
N LEU A 7 -6.68 11.04 0.78
CA LEU A 7 -5.48 10.94 -0.07
C LEU A 7 -4.36 11.85 0.43
N GLU A 8 -4.70 13.01 1.01
CA GLU A 8 -3.74 13.91 1.64
C GLU A 8 -3.08 13.29 2.88
N MET A 9 -3.85 12.54 3.69
CA MET A 9 -3.30 11.78 4.81
C MET A 9 -2.34 10.69 4.33
N VAL A 10 -2.70 9.96 3.27
CA VAL A 10 -1.80 8.95 2.68
C VAL A 10 -0.54 9.60 2.11
N ASN A 11 -0.66 10.75 1.45
CA ASN A 11 0.47 11.52 0.94
C ASN A 11 1.42 11.98 2.07
N SER A 12 0.87 12.38 3.21
CA SER A 12 1.64 12.73 4.41
C SER A 12 2.39 11.50 4.96
N LEU A 13 1.70 10.36 5.11
CA LEU A 13 2.32 9.09 5.55
C LEU A 13 3.46 8.65 4.63
N LEU A 14 3.27 8.71 3.31
CA LEU A 14 4.30 8.34 2.35
C LEU A 14 5.49 9.31 2.36
N SER A 15 5.25 10.60 2.64
CA SER A 15 6.28 11.64 2.60
C SER A 15 7.15 11.64 3.85
N SER A 16 6.52 11.70 5.03
CA SER A 16 7.17 11.92 6.32
C SER A 16 6.98 10.77 7.31
N GLY A 17 6.14 9.77 7.00
CA GLY A 17 5.85 8.68 7.93
C GLY A 17 4.91 9.09 9.07
N GLU A 18 4.27 10.25 8.95
CA GLU A 18 3.37 10.81 9.96
C GLU A 18 2.17 11.49 9.30
N VAL A 19 1.08 11.65 10.07
CA VAL A 19 -0.07 12.46 9.68
C VAL A 19 -0.19 13.62 10.68
N PRO A 20 -0.14 14.87 10.22
CA PRO A 20 -0.31 16.03 11.10
C PRO A 20 -1.67 15.98 11.83
N GLY A 21 -1.64 16.19 13.15
CA GLY A 21 -2.86 16.22 13.97
C GLY A 21 -3.51 14.85 14.22
N LEU A 22 -2.83 13.75 13.91
CA LEU A 22 -3.35 12.40 14.16
C LEU A 22 -3.34 12.03 15.64
N TYR A 23 -2.28 12.39 16.36
CA TYR A 23 -2.14 12.13 17.79
C TYR A 23 -2.12 13.43 18.58
N SER A 24 -2.78 13.42 19.73
CA SER A 24 -2.55 14.45 20.74
C SER A 24 -1.19 14.22 21.45
N PRO A 25 -0.58 15.27 22.04
CA PRO A 25 0.67 15.13 22.79
C PRO A 25 0.57 14.09 23.92
N GLU A 26 -0.59 14.03 24.57
CA GLU A 26 -0.89 13.13 25.69
C GLU A 26 -0.93 11.65 25.26
N GLU A 27 -1.39 11.36 24.04
CA GLU A 27 -1.39 10.00 23.47
C GLU A 27 -0.01 9.58 22.95
N LEU A 28 0.79 10.55 22.52
CA LEU A 28 2.09 10.30 21.91
C LEU A 28 3.16 9.92 22.94
N GLU A 29 3.14 10.54 24.13
CA GLU A 29 4.11 10.26 25.21
C GLU A 29 4.23 8.78 25.59
N PRO A 30 3.14 8.05 25.91
CA PRO A 30 3.25 6.63 26.28
C PRO A 30 3.74 5.76 25.12
N LEU A 31 3.37 6.09 23.88
CA LEU A 31 3.85 5.39 22.68
C LEU A 31 5.36 5.56 22.51
N LEU A 32 5.87 6.80 22.59
CA LEU A 32 7.30 7.08 22.46
C LEU A 32 8.12 6.51 23.61
N SER A 33 7.57 6.50 24.83
CA SER A 33 8.21 5.91 26.01
C SER A 33 8.53 4.43 25.78
N SER A 34 7.61 3.68 25.18
CA SER A 34 7.82 2.26 24.86
C SER A 34 8.94 2.00 23.84
N LEU A 35 9.27 3.01 23.02
CA LEU A 35 10.29 2.91 21.97
C LEU A 35 11.68 3.31 22.44
N LYS A 36 11.82 3.86 23.64
CA LYS A 36 13.08 4.40 24.16
C LYS A 36 14.19 3.35 24.25
N ASP A 37 13.85 2.15 24.74
CA ASP A 37 14.82 1.06 24.86
C ASP A 37 15.26 0.55 23.49
N SER A 38 14.32 0.44 22.54
CA SER A 38 14.62 0.04 21.15
C SER A 38 15.49 1.08 20.44
N ALA A 39 15.16 2.37 20.59
CA ALA A 39 15.96 3.47 20.04
C ALA A 39 17.39 3.48 20.59
N SER A 40 17.56 3.20 21.89
CA SER A 40 18.88 3.11 22.53
C SER A 40 19.67 1.90 22.04
N GLN A 41 19.03 0.75 21.83
CA GLN A 41 19.69 -0.45 21.29
C GLN A 41 20.14 -0.24 19.84
N ASP A 42 19.34 0.46 19.04
CA ASP A 42 19.66 0.80 17.65
C ASP A 42 20.66 1.97 17.54
N GLY A 43 21.08 2.56 18.67
CA GLY A 43 22.05 3.67 18.71
C GLY A 43 21.50 4.98 18.14
N PHE A 44 20.18 5.17 18.13
CA PHE A 44 19.54 6.35 17.57
C PHE A 44 19.66 7.55 18.52
N THR A 45 20.29 8.64 18.07
CA THR A 45 20.58 9.82 18.91
C THR A 45 19.66 11.01 18.68
N ARG A 46 18.73 10.91 17.72
CA ARG A 46 17.73 11.95 17.41
C ARG A 46 16.51 11.82 18.34
N PRO A 47 15.57 12.79 18.33
CA PRO A 47 14.33 12.67 19.09
C PRO A 47 13.63 11.32 18.86
N LEU A 48 13.03 10.74 19.91
CA LEU A 48 12.32 9.46 19.84
C LEU A 48 11.19 9.47 18.80
N TYR A 49 10.62 10.66 18.55
CA TYR A 49 9.63 10.86 17.51
C TYR A 49 10.17 10.57 16.11
N ASP A 50 11.39 11.00 15.80
CA ASP A 50 12.03 10.69 14.52
C ASP A 50 12.29 9.18 14.37
N TYR A 51 12.62 8.50 15.48
CA TYR A 51 12.78 7.05 15.50
C TYR A 51 11.44 6.34 15.24
N PHE A 52 10.36 6.84 15.81
CA PHE A 52 9.01 6.34 15.54
C PHE A 52 8.61 6.49 14.07
N SER A 53 8.77 7.69 13.49
CA SER A 53 8.48 7.94 12.07
C SER A 53 9.40 7.11 11.16
N TYR A 54 10.67 6.93 11.52
CA TYR A 54 11.58 6.04 10.81
C TYR A 54 11.08 4.59 10.80
N ARG A 55 10.69 4.06 11.97
CA ARG A 55 10.11 2.71 12.10
C ARG A 55 8.85 2.56 11.26
N ILE A 56 7.97 3.56 11.22
CA ILE A 56 6.78 3.54 10.36
C ILE A 56 7.20 3.41 8.89
N GLN A 57 8.10 4.26 8.42
CA GLN A 57 8.54 4.24 7.01
C GLN A 57 9.19 2.91 6.60
N GLN A 58 9.84 2.19 7.53
CA GLN A 58 10.45 0.90 7.23
C GLN A 58 9.46 -0.28 7.25
N ASN A 59 8.37 -0.19 8.01
CA ASN A 59 7.48 -1.33 8.25
C ASN A 59 6.08 -1.16 7.63
N LEU A 60 5.71 0.04 7.19
CA LEU A 60 4.40 0.31 6.59
C LEU A 60 4.48 0.31 5.07
N HIS A 61 3.78 -0.65 4.46
CA HIS A 61 3.67 -0.76 3.01
C HIS A 61 2.27 -0.35 2.58
N ILE A 62 2.18 0.62 1.67
CA ILE A 62 0.91 1.17 1.19
C ILE A 62 0.74 0.76 -0.28
N VAL A 63 -0.42 0.21 -0.60
CA VAL A 63 -0.82 -0.15 -1.98
C VAL A 63 -2.05 0.65 -2.35
N LEU A 64 -1.96 1.38 -3.46
CA LEU A 64 -3.04 2.20 -4.01
C LEU A 64 -3.48 1.63 -5.35
N ILE A 65 -4.77 1.32 -5.46
CA ILE A 65 -5.39 0.91 -6.72
C ILE A 65 -6.26 2.07 -7.18
N MET A 66 -5.92 2.65 -8.33
CA MET A 66 -6.62 3.79 -8.89
C MET A 66 -6.97 3.51 -10.35
N ASP A 67 -8.15 3.96 -10.77
CA ASP A 67 -8.58 3.88 -12.16
C ASP A 67 -8.17 5.15 -12.91
N CYS A 68 -7.35 5.00 -13.95
CA CYS A 68 -6.89 6.10 -14.80
C CYS A 68 -8.01 6.73 -15.64
N SER A 69 -9.14 6.04 -15.79
CA SER A 69 -10.32 6.55 -16.51
C SER A 69 -11.14 7.55 -15.68
N ASN A 70 -10.86 7.65 -14.38
CA ASN A 70 -11.54 8.58 -13.49
C ASN A 70 -11.04 10.01 -13.74
N SER A 71 -11.96 10.96 -13.92
CA SER A 71 -11.62 12.38 -14.14
C SER A 71 -10.82 13.01 -12.99
N ASN A 72 -10.96 12.48 -11.78
CA ASN A 72 -10.21 12.94 -10.61
C ASN A 72 -8.82 12.28 -10.48
N PHE A 73 -8.49 11.28 -11.30
CA PHE A 73 -7.21 10.57 -11.21
C PHE A 73 -6.03 11.54 -11.33
N THR A 74 -6.03 12.38 -12.37
CA THR A 74 -4.98 13.35 -12.62
C THR A 74 -4.86 14.36 -11.49
N ILE A 75 -5.99 14.95 -11.06
CA ILE A 75 -6.02 15.93 -9.97
C ILE A 75 -5.48 15.32 -8.67
N ASN A 76 -5.89 14.08 -8.36
CA ASN A 76 -5.43 13.36 -7.18
C ASN A 76 -3.93 13.06 -7.23
N CYS A 77 -3.39 12.70 -8.39
CA CYS A 77 -1.96 12.45 -8.57
C CYS A 77 -1.12 13.74 -8.50
N GLU A 78 -1.60 14.84 -9.07
CA GLU A 78 -0.92 16.14 -9.04
C GLU A 78 -0.93 16.76 -7.64
N SER A 79 -2.04 16.62 -6.92
CA SER A 79 -2.19 17.14 -5.56
C SER A 79 -1.37 16.34 -4.52
N ASN A 80 -1.01 15.10 -4.84
CA ASN A 80 -0.35 14.17 -3.91
C ASN A 80 0.98 13.64 -4.50
N PRO A 81 2.05 14.44 -4.46
CA PRO A 81 3.30 14.11 -5.13
C PRO A 81 4.01 12.88 -4.57
N ALA A 82 3.70 12.45 -3.34
CA ALA A 82 4.31 11.26 -2.75
C ALA A 82 3.93 9.98 -3.50
N PHE A 83 2.80 9.96 -4.20
CA PHE A 83 2.34 8.77 -4.93
C PHE A 83 3.35 8.34 -6.01
N TYR A 84 3.94 9.29 -6.74
CA TYR A 84 4.96 8.97 -7.76
C TYR A 84 6.40 9.08 -7.25
N ARG A 85 6.65 9.82 -6.16
CA ARG A 85 8.01 9.97 -5.59
C ARG A 85 8.42 8.83 -4.65
N LYS A 86 7.46 8.23 -3.94
CA LYS A 86 7.71 7.26 -2.86
C LYS A 86 7.16 5.88 -3.17
N CYS A 87 6.22 5.74 -4.11
CA CYS A 87 5.69 4.44 -4.52
C CYS A 87 6.26 4.04 -5.89
N SER A 88 6.27 2.73 -6.13
CA SER A 88 6.48 2.19 -7.47
C SER A 88 5.15 2.18 -8.22
N VAL A 89 5.08 2.89 -9.34
CA VAL A 89 3.88 2.92 -10.18
C VAL A 89 3.91 1.74 -11.13
N GLN A 90 2.88 0.89 -11.05
CA GLN A 90 2.70 -0.23 -11.98
C GLN A 90 1.45 0.01 -12.82
N TRP A 91 1.64 0.17 -14.12
CA TRP A 91 0.54 0.27 -15.08
C TRP A 91 0.03 -1.14 -15.39
N MET A 92 -1.14 -1.46 -14.85
CA MET A 92 -1.84 -2.70 -15.19
C MET A 92 -2.63 -2.45 -16.48
N GLU A 93 -1.93 -2.51 -17.61
CA GLU A 93 -2.60 -2.54 -18.91
C GLU A 93 -3.39 -3.84 -19.07
N GLY A 94 -4.30 -3.85 -20.05
CA GLY A 94 -5.09 -5.03 -20.39
C GLY A 94 -4.22 -6.26 -20.64
N TRP A 95 -4.84 -7.44 -20.59
CA TRP A 95 -4.11 -8.69 -20.78
C TRP A 95 -3.65 -8.81 -22.23
N SER A 96 -2.45 -9.37 -22.44
CA SER A 96 -1.95 -9.64 -23.78
C SER A 96 -2.90 -10.58 -24.53
N GLU A 97 -2.95 -10.47 -25.86
CA GLU A 97 -3.78 -11.36 -26.68
C GLU A 97 -3.45 -12.84 -26.43
N SER A 98 -2.15 -13.15 -26.25
CA SER A 98 -1.69 -14.50 -25.92
C SER A 98 -2.23 -14.99 -24.58
N SER A 99 -2.23 -14.13 -23.55
CA SER A 99 -2.80 -14.42 -22.24
C SER A 99 -4.30 -14.64 -22.35
N MET A 100 -5.02 -13.77 -23.09
CA MET A 100 -6.46 -13.90 -23.28
C MET A 100 -6.87 -15.18 -24.02
N LYS A 101 -6.08 -15.65 -24.99
CA LYS A 101 -6.30 -16.95 -25.66
C LYS A 101 -5.98 -18.14 -24.76
N LYS A 102 -5.03 -18.00 -23.83
CA LYS A 102 -4.64 -19.05 -22.89
C LYS A 102 -5.71 -19.34 -21.83
N ILE A 103 -6.53 -18.35 -21.45
CA ILE A 103 -7.56 -18.54 -20.41
C ILE A 103 -8.61 -19.59 -20.81
N PRO A 104 -9.23 -19.53 -22.00
CA PRO A 104 -10.13 -20.59 -22.44
C PRO A 104 -9.47 -21.96 -22.50
N GLU A 105 -8.22 -22.08 -22.99
CA GLU A 105 -7.50 -23.35 -23.04
C GLU A 105 -7.37 -23.97 -21.64
N LEU A 106 -6.90 -23.18 -20.66
CA LEU A 106 -6.74 -23.62 -19.28
C LEU A 106 -8.09 -23.96 -18.61
N LEU A 107 -9.15 -23.21 -18.92
CA LEU A 107 -10.48 -23.49 -18.40
C LEU A 107 -11.02 -24.82 -18.95
N LEU A 108 -10.86 -25.08 -20.24
CA LEU A 108 -11.31 -26.32 -20.88
C LEU A 108 -10.52 -27.54 -20.39
N GLU A 109 -9.20 -27.43 -20.25
CA GLU A 109 -8.38 -28.48 -19.64
C GLU A 109 -8.81 -28.80 -18.20
N LYS A 110 -9.11 -27.77 -17.41
CA LYS A 110 -9.59 -27.94 -16.03
C LYS A 110 -10.97 -28.61 -15.97
N THR A 111 -11.84 -28.31 -16.92
CA THR A 111 -13.20 -28.88 -16.96
C THR A 111 -13.20 -30.32 -17.49
N GLY A 112 -12.29 -30.66 -18.41
CA GLY A 112 -12.10 -32.04 -18.90
C GLY A 112 -11.42 -32.99 -17.90
N GLY A 113 -10.83 -32.45 -16.82
CA GLY A 113 -10.21 -33.26 -15.75
C GLY A 113 -11.18 -33.78 -14.69
N GLU A 114 -12.40 -33.24 -14.60
CA GLU A 114 -13.42 -33.71 -13.64
C GLU A 114 -14.29 -34.87 -14.18
N GLU A 115 -14.17 -35.22 -15.46
CA GLU A 115 -14.90 -36.36 -16.07
C GLU A 115 -14.14 -37.69 -16.01
N GLY A 116 -12.93 -37.74 -15.42
CA GLY A 116 -12.04 -38.92 -15.46
C GLY A 116 -11.99 -39.84 -14.22
N GLU A 117 -12.64 -39.49 -13.10
CA GLU A 117 -12.54 -40.28 -11.84
C GLU A 117 -13.84 -40.95 -11.38
N LYS A 118 -14.82 -41.14 -12.27
CA LYS A 118 -16.02 -41.93 -11.96
C LYS A 118 -16.29 -42.99 -13.03
N GLU A 119 -15.45 -44.02 -13.12
CA GLU A 119 -15.86 -45.39 -13.40
C GLU A 119 -14.64 -46.32 -13.43
N THR A 120 -14.40 -47.04 -12.34
CA THR A 120 -14.26 -48.50 -12.33
C THR A 120 -14.08 -48.95 -10.88
N ALA A 121 -15.23 -49.30 -10.28
CA ALA A 121 -15.31 -50.27 -9.19
C ALA A 121 -15.23 -51.69 -9.75
#